data_AF-A0A1C5T5Z4-F1
#
_entry.id   AF-A0A1C5T5Z4-F1
#
_cell.length_a   1.000
_cell.length_b   1.000
_cell.length_c   1.000
_cell.angle_alpha   90.00
_cell.angle_beta   90.00
_cell.angle_gamma   90.00
#
_symmetry.space_group_name_H-M   'P 1'
#
loop_
_entity.id
_entity.type
_entity.pdbx_description
1 polymer ?
#
loop_
_entity_poly.entity_id
_entity_poly.type
_entity_poly.pdbx_seq_one_letter_code
_entity_poly.pdbx_strand_id
1 'polypeptide(L)'
;MYEKFKQYKESTIYSMSNLELLLLLYDEAVKRLKMAQIALEDKKYETFEECLEKTGRIVRYLIQILDMQYPISKDLKRIYEYLIYDISRVKAGRERRAEEIPRISHILSELRDAFNQAGKISGDQHIVRERSVFG
;
A
#
# COMPACT_ATOMS: atom_id res chain seq x y z
N MET A 1 30.48 0.46 4.12
CA MET A 1 29.45 1.53 4.20
C MET A 1 28.07 1.02 3.76
N TYR A 2 27.96 0.25 2.67
CA TYR A 2 26.69 -0.38 2.23
C TYR A 2 26.08 -1.36 3.25
N GLU A 3 26.89 -2.18 3.91
CA GLU A 3 26.46 -3.14 4.95
C GLU A 3 25.72 -2.48 6.13
N LYS A 4 26.21 -1.33 6.63
CA LYS A 4 25.59 -0.61 7.76
C LYS A 4 24.22 0.01 7.41
N PHE A 5 24.05 0.51 6.18
CA PHE A 5 22.77 1.05 5.72
C PHE A 5 21.72 -0.04 5.54
N LYS A 6 22.13 -1.24 5.09
CA LYS A 6 21.27 -2.40 4.97
C LYS A 6 20.82 -2.89 6.36
N GLN A 7 21.77 -3.06 7.29
CA GLN A 7 21.47 -3.42 8.69
C GLN A 7 20.56 -2.40 9.39
N TYR A 8 20.76 -1.09 9.18
CA TYR A 8 19.92 -0.06 9.79
C TYR A 8 18.48 -0.09 9.26
N LYS A 9 18.30 -0.33 7.96
CA LYS A 9 16.96 -0.52 7.37
C LYS A 9 16.30 -1.79 7.90
N GLU A 10 17.04 -2.89 7.99
CA GLU A 10 16.53 -4.16 8.51
C GLU A 10 16.17 -4.05 10.00
N SER A 11 17.01 -3.47 10.85
CA SER A 11 16.73 -3.29 12.29
C SER A 11 15.50 -2.41 12.54
N THR A 12 15.30 -1.36 11.74
CA THR A 12 14.12 -0.50 11.84
C THR A 12 12.85 -1.25 11.43
N ILE A 13 12.92 -2.12 10.41
CA ILE A 13 11.79 -2.97 9.98
C ILE A 13 11.38 -3.95 11.09
N TYR A 14 12.34 -4.55 11.81
CA TYR A 14 12.03 -5.49 12.89
C TYR A 14 11.39 -4.85 14.13
N SER A 15 11.58 -3.54 14.34
CA SER A 15 10.95 -2.80 15.44
C SER A 15 9.59 -2.18 15.09
N MET A 16 9.19 -2.21 13.82
CA MET A 16 7.91 -1.64 13.37
C MET A 16 6.73 -2.50 13.80
N SER A 17 5.66 -1.82 14.20
CA SER A 17 4.36 -2.46 14.40
C SER A 17 3.78 -2.98 13.08
N ASN A 18 2.88 -3.96 13.16
CA ASN A 18 2.17 -4.50 12.00
C ASN A 18 1.41 -3.40 11.22
N LEU A 19 0.92 -2.36 11.93
CA LEU A 19 0.28 -1.21 11.30
C LEU A 19 1.27 -0.40 10.47
N GLU A 20 2.45 -0.09 11.00
CA GLU A 20 3.48 0.65 10.25
C GLU A 20 3.94 -0.12 9.01
N LEU A 21 4.12 -1.44 9.12
CA LEU A 21 4.44 -2.29 7.97
C LEU A 21 3.32 -2.26 6.92
N LEU A 22 2.05 -2.29 7.34
CA LEU A 22 0.91 -2.16 6.43
C LEU A 22 0.91 -0.81 5.71
N LEU A 23 1.09 0.30 6.45
CA LEU A 23 1.12 1.65 5.85
C LEU A 23 2.28 1.79 4.86
N LEU A 24 3.44 1.21 5.16
CA LEU A 24 4.59 1.22 4.25
C LEU A 24 4.33 0.49 2.94
N LEU A 25 3.55 -0.60 2.94
CA LEU A 25 3.16 -1.28 1.71
C LEU A 25 2.33 -0.35 0.80
N TYR A 26 1.36 0.37 1.38
CA TYR A 26 0.60 1.36 0.61
C TYR A 26 1.46 2.51 0.12
N ASP A 27 2.30 3.08 1.00
CA ASP A 27 3.16 4.21 0.66
C ASP A 27 4.11 3.85 -0.49
N GLU A 28 4.69 2.64 -0.47
CA GLU A 28 5.53 2.16 -1.57
C GLU A 28 4.71 1.90 -2.84
N ALA A 29 3.49 1.34 -2.77
CA ALA A 29 2.63 1.14 -3.93
C ALA A 29 2.25 2.47 -4.61
N VAL A 30 1.88 3.48 -3.82
CA VAL A 30 1.57 4.85 -4.29
C VAL A 30 2.80 5.50 -4.92
N LYS A 31 3.96 5.40 -4.27
CA LYS A 31 5.23 5.91 -4.81
C LYS A 31 5.57 5.26 -6.15
N ARG A 32 5.39 3.95 -6.30
CA ARG A 32 5.62 3.24 -7.56
C ARG A 32 4.67 3.69 -8.67
N LEU A 33 3.41 3.96 -8.35
CA LEU A 33 2.46 4.50 -9.34
C LEU A 33 2.85 5.90 -9.81
N LYS A 34 3.32 6.78 -8.90
CA LYS A 34 3.88 8.09 -9.29
C LYS A 34 5.10 7.95 -10.20
N MET A 35 6.01 7.02 -9.89
CA MET A 35 7.16 6.72 -10.74
C MET A 35 6.74 6.14 -12.10
N ALA A 36 5.70 5.29 -12.13
CA ALA A 36 5.16 4.73 -13.37
C ALA A 36 4.60 5.84 -14.26
N GLN A 37 3.87 6.80 -13.69
CA GLN A 37 3.34 7.94 -14.43
C GLN A 37 4.47 8.75 -15.10
N ILE A 38 5.48 9.16 -14.34
CA ILE A 38 6.64 9.90 -14.87
C ILE A 38 7.37 9.08 -15.94
N ALA A 39 7.59 7.78 -15.70
CA ALA A 39 8.26 6.91 -16.66
C ALA A 39 7.46 6.77 -17.96
N LEU A 40 6.13 6.76 -17.90
CA LEU A 40 5.26 6.71 -19.07
C LEU A 40 5.32 8.01 -19.87
N GLU A 41 5.28 9.17 -19.20
CA GLU A 41 5.44 10.49 -19.82
C GLU A 41 6.80 10.62 -20.54
N ASP A 42 7.87 10.09 -19.93
CA ASP A 42 9.23 10.04 -20.49
C ASP A 42 9.44 8.93 -21.54
N LYS A 43 8.41 8.12 -21.85
CA LYS A 43 8.49 6.93 -22.72
C LYS A 43 9.52 5.88 -22.28
N LYS A 44 9.84 5.84 -20.98
CA LYS A 44 10.70 4.83 -20.33
C LYS A 44 9.87 3.59 -20.00
N TYR A 45 9.48 2.83 -21.02
CA TYR A 45 8.53 1.72 -20.89
C TYR A 45 8.99 0.60 -19.96
N GLU A 46 10.28 0.27 -19.95
CA GLU A 46 10.82 -0.76 -19.04
C GLU A 46 10.60 -0.37 -17.57
N THR A 47 10.98 0.85 -17.20
CA THR A 47 10.76 1.40 -15.85
C THR A 47 9.28 1.47 -15.50
N PHE A 48 8.43 1.89 -16.44
CA PHE A 48 6.98 1.92 -16.27
C PHE A 48 6.43 0.52 -15.96
N GLU A 49 6.79 -0.49 -16.74
CA GLU A 49 6.32 -1.87 -16.56
C GLU A 49 6.82 -2.47 -15.25
N GLU A 50 8.08 -2.23 -14.88
CA GLU A 50 8.61 -2.66 -13.59
C GLU A 50 7.86 -2.04 -12.41
N CYS A 51 7.53 -0.75 -12.49
CA CYS A 51 6.79 -0.06 -11.44
C CYS A 51 5.40 -0.67 -11.27
N LEU A 52 4.66 -0.88 -12.36
CA LEU A 52 3.35 -1.51 -12.33
C LEU A 52 3.40 -2.97 -11.82
N GLU A 53 4.44 -3.72 -12.20
CA GLU A 53 4.61 -5.08 -11.70
C GLU A 53 4.83 -5.10 -10.18
N LYS A 54 5.71 -4.22 -9.67
CA LYS A 54 5.97 -4.07 -8.23
C LYS A 54 4.71 -3.65 -7.48
N THR A 55 3.95 -2.68 -7.98
CA THR A 55 2.64 -2.30 -7.41
C THR A 55 1.69 -3.50 -7.38
N GLY A 56 1.57 -4.24 -8.48
CA GLY A 56 0.70 -5.42 -8.56
C GLY A 56 1.11 -6.53 -7.56
N ARG A 57 2.41 -6.73 -7.32
CA ARG A 57 2.91 -7.67 -6.29
C ARG A 57 2.50 -7.22 -4.89
N ILE A 58 2.61 -5.94 -4.57
CA ILE A 58 2.17 -5.39 -3.27
C ILE A 58 0.66 -5.61 -3.08
N VAL A 59 -0.17 -5.26 -4.06
CA VAL A 59 -1.63 -5.41 -3.95
C VAL A 59 -2.03 -6.88 -3.80
N ARG A 60 -1.36 -7.80 -4.51
CA ARG A 60 -1.56 -9.24 -4.31
C ARG A 60 -1.18 -9.70 -2.90
N TYR A 61 -0.07 -9.19 -2.37
CA TYR A 61 0.33 -9.49 -1.00
C TYR A 61 -0.69 -8.96 0.03
N LEU A 62 -1.24 -7.76 -0.17
CA LEU A 62 -2.31 -7.23 0.66
C LEU A 62 -3.54 -8.14 0.70
N ILE A 63 -3.90 -8.79 -0.42
CA ILE A 63 -4.96 -9.81 -0.44
C ILE A 63 -4.58 -11.04 0.40
N GLN A 64 -3.34 -11.52 0.26
CA GLN A 64 -2.87 -12.74 0.93
C GLN A 64 -2.86 -12.62 2.46
N ILE A 65 -2.63 -11.42 2.99
CA ILE A 65 -2.58 -11.17 4.43
C ILE A 65 -3.94 -10.83 5.06
N LEU A 66 -5.03 -10.82 4.27
CA LEU A 66 -6.37 -10.58 4.80
C LEU A 66 -6.82 -11.72 5.71
N ASP A 67 -7.26 -11.39 6.92
CA ASP A 67 -7.98 -12.33 7.77
C ASP A 67 -9.45 -12.41 7.33
N MET A 68 -9.79 -13.51 6.65
CA MET A 68 -11.12 -13.73 6.07
C MET A 68 -12.23 -14.05 7.08
N GLN A 69 -11.90 -14.15 8.38
CA GLN A 69 -12.91 -14.25 9.44
C GLN A 69 -13.71 -12.94 9.59
N TYR A 70 -13.11 -11.80 9.25
CA TYR A 70 -13.78 -10.50 9.33
C TYR A 70 -14.59 -10.19 8.06
N PRO A 71 -15.85 -9.75 8.17
CA PRO A 71 -16.69 -9.42 7.01
C PRO A 71 -16.06 -8.38 6.07
N ILE A 72 -15.41 -7.36 6.62
CA ILE A 72 -14.75 -6.28 5.85
C ILE A 72 -13.66 -6.78 4.92
N SER A 73 -13.01 -7.91 5.25
CA SER A 73 -11.97 -8.51 4.42
C SER A 73 -12.50 -8.95 3.05
N LYS A 74 -13.78 -9.30 2.95
CA LYS A 74 -14.40 -9.65 1.66
C LYS A 74 -14.50 -8.43 0.74
N ASP A 75 -14.79 -7.25 1.31
CA ASP A 75 -14.91 -6.02 0.53
C ASP A 75 -13.52 -5.48 0.14
N LEU A 76 -12.55 -5.54 1.07
CA LEU A 76 -11.15 -5.23 0.77
C LEU A 76 -10.59 -6.12 -0.34
N LYS A 77 -10.83 -7.44 -0.27
CA LYS A 77 -10.41 -8.38 -1.31
C LYS A 77 -10.95 -7.98 -2.68
N ARG A 78 -12.24 -7.64 -2.79
CA ARG A 78 -12.86 -7.20 -4.04
C ARG A 78 -12.19 -5.93 -4.58
N ILE A 79 -11.97 -4.93 -3.72
CA ILE A 79 -11.30 -3.69 -4.11
C ILE A 79 -9.90 -4.00 -4.65
N TYR A 80 -9.11 -4.82 -3.96
CA TYR A 80 -7.77 -5.19 -4.43
C TYR A 80 -7.78 -5.97 -5.75
N GLU A 81 -8.75 -6.88 -5.94
CA GLU A 81 -8.91 -7.60 -7.21
C GLU A 81 -9.22 -6.65 -8.37
N TYR A 82 -10.07 -5.65 -8.15
CA TYR A 82 -10.31 -4.59 -9.13
C TYR A 82 -9.06 -3.76 -9.41
N LEU A 83 -8.29 -3.39 -8.38
CA LEU A 83 -7.04 -2.65 -8.58
C LEU A 83 -6.02 -3.46 -9.38
N ILE A 84 -5.90 -4.77 -9.14
CA ILE A 84 -5.03 -5.64 -9.94
C ILE A 84 -5.46 -5.64 -11.41
N TYR A 85 -6.76 -5.76 -11.66
CA TYR A 85 -7.31 -5.71 -13.02
C TYR A 85 -7.01 -4.37 -13.70
N ASP A 86 -7.22 -3.25 -13.02
CA ASP A 86 -6.93 -1.92 -13.55
C ASP A 86 -5.42 -1.74 -13.81
N ILE A 87 -4.54 -2.18 -12.91
CA ILE A 87 -3.08 -2.17 -13.13
C ILE A 87 -2.70 -2.95 -14.40
N SER A 88 -3.31 -4.12 -14.63
CA SER A 88 -3.08 -4.90 -15.84
C SER A 88 -3.55 -4.18 -17.11
N ARG A 89 -4.68 -3.46 -17.04
CA ARG A 89 -5.18 -2.65 -18.16
C ARG A 89 -4.29 -1.46 -18.46
N VAL A 90 -3.77 -0.79 -17.43
CA VAL A 90 -2.78 0.28 -17.61
C VAL A 90 -1.53 -0.26 -18.27
N LYS A 91 -0.99 -1.39 -17.79
CA LYS A 91 0.20 -2.01 -18.39
C LYS A 91 0.02 -2.30 -19.88
N ALA A 92 -1.12 -2.87 -20.28
CA ALA A 92 -1.41 -3.20 -21.67
C ALA A 92 -1.79 -1.97 -22.53
N GLY A 93 -2.42 -0.96 -21.93
CA GLY A 93 -2.94 0.22 -22.62
C GLY A 93 -1.95 1.38 -22.76
N ARG A 94 -0.97 1.46 -21.85
CA ARG A 94 0.04 2.53 -21.77
C ARG A 94 -0.62 3.92 -21.80
N GLU A 95 -0.24 4.77 -22.76
CA GLU A 95 -0.73 6.15 -22.88
C GLU A 95 -2.25 6.23 -23.03
N ARG A 96 -2.89 5.22 -23.64
CA ARG A 96 -4.36 5.14 -23.79
C ARG A 96 -5.10 4.91 -22.48
N ARG A 97 -4.37 4.68 -21.38
CA ARG A 97 -4.87 4.38 -20.04
C ARG A 97 -4.12 5.16 -18.96
N ALA A 98 -3.37 6.19 -19.34
CA ALA A 98 -2.53 6.94 -18.40
C ALA A 98 -3.38 7.59 -17.29
N GLU A 99 -4.62 7.97 -17.59
CA GLU A 99 -5.60 8.54 -16.68
C GLU A 99 -5.99 7.63 -15.51
N GLU A 100 -5.80 6.32 -15.64
CA GLU A 100 -6.12 5.36 -14.58
C GLU A 100 -5.05 5.31 -13.48
N ILE A 101 -3.80 5.66 -13.79
CA ILE A 101 -2.70 5.66 -12.82
C ILE A 101 -3.00 6.56 -11.60
N PRO A 102 -3.39 7.84 -11.75
CA PRO A 102 -3.75 8.68 -10.62
C PRO A 102 -4.98 8.18 -9.87
N ARG A 103 -5.97 7.58 -10.56
CA ARG A 103 -7.15 6.98 -9.91
C ARG A 103 -6.76 5.81 -9.00
N ILE A 104 -5.94 4.88 -9.48
CA ILE A 104 -5.42 3.74 -8.69
C ILE A 104 -4.62 4.28 -7.49
N SER A 105 -3.77 5.28 -7.72
CA SER A 105 -2.97 5.90 -6.67
C SER A 105 -3.83 6.55 -5.59
N HIS A 106 -4.94 7.18 -5.98
CA HIS A 106 -5.86 7.82 -5.05
C HIS A 106 -6.54 6.80 -4.14
N ILE A 107 -7.11 5.73 -4.70
CA ILE A 107 -7.76 4.65 -3.94
C ILE A 107 -6.79 4.04 -2.91
N LEU A 108 -5.55 3.75 -3.31
CA LEU A 108 -4.54 3.23 -2.39
C LEU A 108 -4.17 4.22 -1.28
N SER A 109 -4.17 5.52 -1.58
CA SER A 109 -3.90 6.57 -0.59
C SER A 109 -5.05 6.69 0.41
N GLU A 110 -6.31 6.61 -0.05
CA GLU A 110 -7.49 6.64 0.83
C GLU A 110 -7.53 5.43 1.77
N LEU A 111 -7.24 4.23 1.26
CA LEU A 111 -7.17 3.02 2.10
C LEU A 111 -6.07 3.14 3.16
N ARG A 112 -4.89 3.63 2.77
CA ARG A 112 -3.77 3.89 3.67
C ARG A 112 -4.18 4.85 4.80
N ASP A 113 -4.82 5.95 4.46
CA ASP A 113 -5.25 6.93 5.46
C ASP A 113 -6.36 6.39 6.36
N ALA A 114 -7.29 5.60 5.84
CA ALA A 114 -8.30 4.91 6.63
C ALA A 114 -7.68 3.94 7.66
N PHE A 115 -6.69 3.13 7.25
CA PHE A 115 -5.97 2.25 8.17
C PHE A 115 -5.18 3.02 9.23
N ASN A 116 -4.54 4.12 8.86
CA ASN A 116 -3.82 4.98 9.80
C ASN A 116 -4.78 5.59 10.84
N GLN A 117 -5.94 6.08 10.41
CA GLN A 117 -6.96 6.60 11.31
C GLN A 117 -7.51 5.52 12.26
N ALA A 118 -7.84 4.33 11.73
CA ALA A 118 -8.31 3.20 12.54
C ALA A 118 -7.27 2.76 13.59
N GLY A 119 -5.99 2.78 13.22
CA GLY A 119 -4.87 2.49 14.12
C GLY A 119 -4.75 3.49 15.27
N LYS A 120 -4.91 4.79 15.00
CA LYS A 120 -4.89 5.84 16.04
C LYS A 120 -6.04 5.69 17.03
N ILE A 121 -7.25 5.41 16.56
CA ILE A 121 -8.42 5.19 17.41
C ILE A 121 -8.20 3.98 18.33
N SER A 122 -7.62 2.91 17.80
CA SER A 122 -7.32 1.70 18.58
C SER A 122 -6.24 1.96 19.64
N GLY A 123 -5.21 2.75 19.32
CA GLY A 123 -4.20 3.19 20.27
C GLY A 123 -4.75 4.08 21.40
N ASP A 124 -5.65 5.02 21.08
CA ASP A 124 -6.29 5.89 22.07
C ASP A 124 -7.24 5.12 23.00
N GLN A 125 -7.96 4.11 22.50
CA GLN A 125 -8.84 3.28 23.33
C GLN A 125 -8.09 2.47 24.39
N HIS A 126 -6.84 2.06 24.13
CA HIS A 126 -6.01 1.40 25.13
C HIS A 126 -5.58 2.37 26.26
N ILE A 127 -5.23 3.62 25.93
CA ILE A 127 -4.81 4.63 26.92
C ILE A 127 -5.98 5.06 27.84
N VAL A 128 -7.20 5.17 27.28
CA VAL A 128 -8.39 5.57 28.05
C VAL A 128 -8.84 4.46 29.01
N ARG A 129 -8.72 3.18 28.62
CA ARG A 129 -9.06 2.05 29.51
C ARG A 129 -8.13 1.94 30.71
N GLU A 130 -6.82 2.18 30.57
CA GLU A 130 -5.89 2.15 31.72
C GLU A 130 -6.17 3.27 32.73
N ARG A 131 -6.58 4.45 32.26
CA ARG A 131 -6.91 5.59 33.15
C ARG A 131 -8.20 5.42 33.95
N SER A 132 -9.09 4.51 33.53
CA SER A 132 -10.39 4.31 34.19
C SER A 132 -10.39 3.18 35.24
N VAL A 133 -9.27 2.46 35.40
CA VAL A 133 -9.10 1.43 36.47
C VAL A 133 -8.44 2.01 37.73
N PHE A 134 -7.98 3.26 37.69
CA PHE A 134 -7.53 4.00 38.86
C PHE A 134 -8.59 5.05 39.23
N GLY A 135 -9.66 4.59 39.89
CA GLY A 135 -10.71 5.40 40.48
C GLY A 135 -11.24 4.72 41.72
#